data_AF-A0A553ZWH8-F1
#
_entry.id   AF-A0A553ZWH8-F1
#
_cell.length_a   1.000
_cell.length_b   1.000
_cell.length_c   1.000
_cell.angle_alpha   90.00
_cell.angle_beta   90.00
_cell.angle_gamma   90.00
#
_symmetry.space_group_name_H-M   'P 1'
#
loop_
_entity.id
_entity.type
_entity.pdbx_description
1 polymer ?
#
loop_
_entity_poly.entity_id
_entity_poly.type
_entity_poly.pdbx_seq_one_letter_code
_entity_poly.pdbx_strand_id
1 'polypeptide(L)'
;MRNRKNPGLGVVLMIIGAVMLLGMIGVHLGGLVPFAIGLGLLYWGYKKYQTKGGLSAGSLTLFILGGIMTLSGVGALIPFFIASLLLFFGYRYLKDDEEHMDGNYDSTPNSVKSKERSLDEEFAKIMNK
;
A
#
# COMPACT_ATOMS: atom_id res chain seq x y z
N MET A 1 -7.45 -26.78 -18.88
CA MET A 1 -6.21 -26.27 -18.24
C MET A 1 -6.57 -25.77 -16.85
N ARG A 2 -6.15 -26.48 -15.80
CA ARG A 2 -6.54 -26.23 -14.40
C ARG A 2 -5.62 -25.13 -13.84
N ASN A 3 -6.08 -23.88 -13.89
CA ASN A 3 -5.34 -22.74 -13.35
C ASN A 3 -5.37 -22.83 -11.82
N ARG A 4 -4.33 -23.44 -11.22
CA ARG A 4 -4.17 -23.47 -9.76
C ARG A 4 -3.87 -22.04 -9.33
N LYS A 5 -4.87 -21.35 -8.79
CA LYS A 5 -4.67 -20.10 -8.07
C LYS A 5 -3.79 -20.44 -6.87
N ASN A 6 -2.54 -20.02 -6.93
CA ASN A 6 -1.58 -20.26 -5.88
C ASN A 6 -1.74 -19.08 -4.89
N PRO A 7 -2.20 -19.32 -3.64
CA PRO A 7 -2.40 -18.24 -2.67
C PRO A 7 -1.11 -17.46 -2.38
N GLY A 8 0.05 -18.09 -2.61
CA GLY A 8 1.35 -17.44 -2.54
C GLY A 8 1.53 -16.27 -3.50
N LEU A 9 0.90 -16.27 -4.68
CA LEU A 9 0.95 -15.13 -5.60
C LEU A 9 0.21 -13.92 -5.05
N GLY A 10 -0.93 -14.14 -4.39
CA GLY A 10 -1.69 -13.08 -3.72
C GLY A 10 -0.90 -12.43 -2.59
N VAL A 11 -0.29 -13.25 -1.73
CA VAL A 11 0.56 -12.79 -0.62
C VAL A 11 1.78 -12.02 -1.13
N VAL A 12 2.45 -12.51 -2.18
CA VAL A 12 3.59 -11.81 -2.80
C VAL A 12 3.16 -10.47 -3.40
N LEU A 13 2.00 -10.39 -4.07
CA LEU A 13 1.45 -9.13 -4.57
C LEU A 13 1.16 -8.14 -3.44
N MET A 14 0.58 -8.61 -2.33
CA MET A 14 0.33 -7.79 -1.15
C MET A 14 1.63 -7.28 -0.52
N ILE A 15 2.64 -8.12 -0.37
CA ILE A 15 3.94 -7.73 0.18
C ILE A 15 4.63 -6.71 -0.73
N ILE A 16 4.64 -6.92 -2.04
CA ILE A 16 5.22 -5.97 -3.00
C ILE A 16 4.48 -4.63 -2.94
N GLY A 17 3.14 -4.66 -2.94
CA GLY A 17 2.32 -3.45 -2.82
C GLY A 17 2.55 -2.71 -1.49
N ALA A 18 2.62 -3.45 -0.38
CA ALA A 18 2.88 -2.90 0.95
C ALA A 18 4.29 -2.30 1.05
N VAL A 19 5.32 -2.97 0.51
CA VAL A 19 6.70 -2.45 0.47
C VAL A 19 6.80 -1.23 -0.43
N MET A 20 6.11 -1.21 -1.58
CA MET A 20 6.02 -0.01 -2.43
C MET A 20 5.34 1.16 -1.70
N LEU A 21 4.25 0.90 -0.97
CA LEU A 21 3.60 1.92 -0.15
C LEU A 21 4.48 2.39 1.01
N LEU A 22 5.21 1.48 1.66
CA LEU A 22 6.14 1.82 2.73
C LEU A 22 7.32 2.67 2.21
N GLY A 23 7.83 2.32 1.02
CA GLY A 23 8.81 3.14 0.29
C GLY A 23 8.24 4.50 -0.12
N MET A 24 6.95 4.56 -0.49
CA MET A 24 6.26 5.83 -0.73
C MET A 24 6.11 6.67 0.54
N ILE A 25 5.87 6.05 1.69
CA ILE A 25 5.75 6.77 2.97
C ILE A 25 7.11 7.39 3.36
N GLY A 26 8.22 6.73 3.07
CA GLY A 26 9.57 7.25 3.33
C GLY A 26 10.09 8.29 2.30
N VAL A 27 9.76 8.13 1.01
CA VAL A 27 10.37 8.92 -0.09
C VAL A 27 9.34 9.81 -0.84
N HIS A 28 8.11 9.33 -1.04
CA HIS A 28 7.09 10.03 -1.84
C HIS A 28 6.13 10.93 -1.05
N LEU A 29 6.13 10.92 0.30
CA LEU A 29 5.54 12.02 1.07
C LEU A 29 6.15 13.37 0.63
N GLY A 30 7.44 13.36 0.24
CA GLY A 30 8.12 14.51 -0.33
C GLY A 30 7.56 15.03 -1.66
N GLY A 31 6.78 14.23 -2.41
CA GLY A 31 6.13 14.65 -3.66
C GLY A 31 4.62 14.86 -3.53
N LEU A 32 3.95 14.07 -2.69
CA LEU A 32 2.50 14.16 -2.48
C LEU A 32 2.10 15.38 -1.63
N VAL A 33 2.94 15.77 -0.67
CA VAL A 33 2.74 16.97 0.15
C VAL A 33 2.86 18.26 -0.68
N PRO A 34 3.94 18.51 -1.46
CA PRO A 34 4.00 19.67 -2.33
C PRO A 34 2.97 19.62 -3.46
N PHE A 35 2.53 18.43 -3.90
CA PHE A 35 1.38 18.32 -4.80
C PHE A 35 0.12 18.94 -4.19
N ALA A 36 -0.26 18.50 -2.99
CA ALA A 36 -1.45 18.98 -2.29
C ALA A 36 -1.37 20.49 -1.98
N ILE A 37 -0.20 20.95 -1.52
CA ILE A 37 0.05 22.38 -1.25
C ILE A 37 -0.02 23.19 -2.54
N GLY A 38 0.63 22.73 -3.62
CA GLY A 38 0.61 23.38 -4.92
C GLY A 38 -0.80 23.49 -5.49
N LEU A 39 -1.64 22.46 -5.34
CA LEU A 39 -3.04 22.47 -5.77
C LEU A 39 -3.84 23.52 -4.98
N GLY A 40 -3.59 23.62 -3.68
CA GLY A 40 -4.16 24.66 -2.81
C GLY A 40 -3.76 26.07 -3.23
N LEU A 41 -2.48 26.28 -3.55
CA LEU A 41 -1.98 27.57 -4.07
C LEU A 41 -2.61 27.90 -5.42
N LEU A 42 -2.77 26.92 -6.31
CA LEU A 42 -3.42 27.12 -7.61
C LEU A 42 -4.89 27.52 -7.44
N TYR A 43 -5.61 26.83 -6.55
CA TYR A 43 -7.01 27.13 -6.24
C TYR A 43 -7.14 28.55 -5.66
N TRP A 44 -6.25 28.93 -4.75
CA TRP A 44 -6.28 30.26 -4.15
C TRP A 44 -5.87 31.37 -5.14
N GLY A 45 -4.90 31.10 -6.01
CA GLY A 45 -4.55 31.95 -7.15
C GLY A 45 -5.73 32.15 -8.10
N TYR A 46 -6.45 31.07 -8.43
CA TYR A 46 -7.65 31.13 -9.27
C TYR A 46 -8.80 31.92 -8.62
N LYS A 47 -9.05 31.72 -7.32
CA LYS A 47 -10.03 32.52 -6.56
C LYS A 47 -9.65 34.00 -6.55
N LYS A 48 -8.36 34.32 -6.39
CA LYS A 48 -7.86 35.70 -6.41
C LYS A 48 -7.94 36.33 -7.80
N TYR A 49 -7.74 35.54 -8.86
CA TYR A 49 -7.95 35.94 -10.25
C TYR A 49 -9.41 36.33 -10.52
N GLN A 50 -10.36 35.50 -10.09
CA GLN A 50 -11.80 35.81 -10.24
C GLN A 50 -12.21 37.06 -9.45
N THR A 51 -11.67 37.26 -8.24
CA THR A 51 -12.09 38.37 -7.36
C THR A 51 -11.57 39.72 -7.85
N LYS A 52 -10.39 39.77 -8.48
CA LYS A 52 -9.79 41.02 -8.98
C LYS A 52 -10.06 41.27 -10.47
N GLY A 53 -10.72 40.35 -11.17
CA GLY A 53 -11.06 40.49 -12.60
C GLY A 53 -9.85 40.59 -13.53
N GLY A 54 -8.65 40.18 -13.08
CA GLY A 54 -7.43 40.32 -13.86
C GLY A 54 -6.20 39.65 -13.25
N LEU A 55 -5.18 39.41 -14.08
CA LEU A 55 -3.88 38.89 -13.69
C LEU A 55 -3.11 39.96 -12.89
N SER A 56 -3.40 40.05 -11.59
CA SER A 56 -2.55 40.80 -10.66
C SER A 56 -1.22 40.07 -10.46
N ALA A 57 -0.11 40.80 -10.28
CA ALA A 57 1.22 40.22 -10.08
C ALA A 57 1.22 39.08 -9.03
N GLY A 58 0.47 39.25 -7.94
CA GLY A 58 0.34 38.22 -6.91
C GLY A 58 -0.40 36.95 -7.36
N SER A 59 -1.36 37.06 -8.28
CA SER A 59 -2.06 35.89 -8.86
C SER A 59 -1.15 35.11 -9.80
N LEU A 60 -0.31 35.80 -10.57
CA LEU A 60 0.65 35.19 -11.47
C LEU A 60 1.73 34.42 -10.70
N THR A 61 2.27 35.01 -9.62
CA THR A 61 3.23 34.34 -8.74
C THR A 61 2.61 33.10 -8.08
N LEU A 62 1.36 33.17 -7.61
CA LEU A 62 0.64 32.02 -7.04
C LEU A 62 0.44 30.90 -8.07
N PHE A 63 0.13 31.23 -9.32
CA PHE A 63 -0.02 30.27 -10.40
C PHE A 63 1.30 29.60 -10.77
N ILE A 64 2.38 30.38 -10.90
CA ILE A 64 3.71 29.84 -11.24
C ILE A 64 4.23 28.96 -10.10
N LEU A 65 4.17 29.45 -8.86
CA LEU A 65 4.66 28.72 -7.69
C LEU A 65 3.83 27.47 -7.42
N GLY A 66 2.49 27.61 -7.45
CA GLY A 66 1.57 26.49 -7.31
C GLY A 66 1.72 25.47 -8.44
N GLY A 67 1.96 25.93 -9.67
CA GLY A 67 2.18 25.10 -10.85
C GLY A 67 3.47 24.30 -10.75
N ILE A 68 4.59 24.93 -10.40
CA ILE A 68 5.88 24.25 -10.21
C ILE A 68 5.77 23.20 -9.08
N MET A 69 5.12 23.56 -7.97
CA MET A 69 4.88 22.62 -6.86
C MET A 69 4.00 21.43 -7.27
N THR A 70 2.92 21.65 -8.02
CA THR A 70 2.09 20.55 -8.52
C THR A 70 2.83 19.68 -9.52
N LEU A 71 3.53 20.27 -10.49
CA LEU A 71 4.36 19.54 -11.45
C LEU A 71 5.42 18.65 -10.76
N SER A 72 6.05 19.14 -9.68
CA SER A 72 7.00 18.36 -8.89
C SER A 72 6.38 17.12 -8.24
N GLY A 73 5.10 17.20 -7.89
CA GLY A 73 4.37 16.14 -7.21
C GLY A 73 3.59 15.20 -8.12
N VAL A 74 3.36 15.56 -9.39
CA VAL A 74 2.68 14.69 -10.38
C VAL A 74 3.42 13.36 -10.55
N GLY A 75 4.75 13.37 -10.50
CA GLY A 75 5.56 12.15 -10.59
C GLY A 75 5.28 11.14 -9.47
N ALA A 76 4.75 11.57 -8.32
CA ALA A 76 4.35 10.70 -7.23
C ALA A 76 2.97 10.07 -7.43
N LEU A 77 2.13 10.61 -8.32
CA LEU A 77 0.76 10.11 -8.54
C LEU A 77 0.73 8.77 -9.27
N ILE A 78 1.60 8.57 -10.26
CA ILE A 78 1.66 7.33 -11.05
C ILE A 78 2.03 6.13 -10.16
N PRO A 79 3.15 6.14 -9.42
CA PRO A 79 3.51 5.02 -8.53
C PRO A 79 2.48 4.84 -7.40
N PHE A 80 1.87 5.92 -6.91
CA PHE A 80 0.78 5.84 -5.94
C PHE A 80 -0.42 5.08 -6.49
N PHE A 81 -0.84 5.40 -7.71
CA PHE A 81 -1.97 4.73 -8.36
C PHE A 81 -1.67 3.25 -8.58
N ILE A 82 -0.47 2.93 -9.05
CA ILE A 82 -0.04 1.55 -9.32
C ILE A 82 0.03 0.75 -8.02
N ALA A 83 0.64 1.31 -6.96
CA ALA A 83 0.73 0.65 -5.66
C ALA A 83 -0.66 0.41 -5.04
N SER A 84 -1.55 1.40 -5.14
CA SER A 84 -2.94 1.28 -4.69
C SER A 84 -3.72 0.20 -5.47
N LEU A 85 -3.54 0.15 -6.80
CA LEU A 85 -4.12 -0.91 -7.63
C LEU A 85 -3.58 -2.29 -7.25
N LEU A 86 -2.26 -2.43 -7.05
CA LEU A 86 -1.64 -3.69 -6.65
C LEU A 86 -2.15 -4.16 -5.28
N LEU A 87 -2.27 -3.25 -4.31
CA LEU A 87 -2.82 -3.58 -3.00
C LEU A 87 -4.29 -4.00 -3.09
N PHE A 88 -5.09 -3.28 -3.88
CA PHE A 88 -6.50 -3.61 -4.08
C PHE A 88 -6.69 -4.96 -4.77
N PHE A 89 -5.95 -5.23 -5.85
CA PHE A 89 -6.01 -6.51 -6.55
C PHE A 89 -5.45 -7.64 -5.71
N GLY A 90 -4.36 -7.41 -4.96
CA GLY A 90 -3.82 -8.38 -4.01
C GLY A 90 -4.84 -8.73 -2.93
N TYR A 91 -5.44 -7.73 -2.28
CA TYR A 91 -6.49 -7.94 -1.28
C TYR A 91 -7.72 -8.65 -1.85
N ARG A 92 -8.18 -8.24 -3.04
CA ARG A 92 -9.32 -8.89 -3.71
C ARG A 92 -9.00 -10.35 -4.08
N TYR A 93 -7.79 -10.62 -4.54
CA TYR A 93 -7.35 -11.98 -4.86
C TYR A 93 -7.27 -12.86 -3.61
N LEU A 94 -6.78 -12.34 -2.47
CA LEU A 94 -6.83 -13.07 -1.20
C LEU A 94 -8.28 -13.30 -0.73
N LYS A 95 -9.17 -12.32 -0.86
CA LYS A 95 -10.57 -12.45 -0.43
C LYS A 95 -11.36 -13.44 -1.29
N ASP A 96 -11.10 -13.50 -2.59
CA ASP A 96 -11.67 -14.50 -3.50
C ASP A 96 -11.09 -15.91 -3.24
N ASP A 97 -9.86 -16.01 -2.71
CA ASP A 97 -9.28 -17.28 -2.27
C ASP A 97 -9.79 -17.68 -0.87
N GLU A 98 -10.12 -16.76 0.05
CA GLU A 98 -10.71 -17.09 1.36
C GLU A 98 -12.06 -17.81 1.23
N GLU A 99 -12.92 -17.44 0.26
CA GLU A 99 -14.16 -18.18 -0.05
C GLU A 99 -13.90 -19.56 -0.70
N HIS A 100 -12.66 -19.88 -1.06
CA HIS A 100 -12.23 -21.17 -1.60
C HIS A 100 -11.24 -21.91 -0.69
N MET A 101 -10.87 -21.32 0.46
CA MET A 101 -9.95 -21.88 1.45
C MET A 101 -10.67 -22.47 2.68
N ASP A 102 -12.01 -22.50 2.68
CA ASP A 102 -12.79 -23.36 3.60
C ASP A 102 -12.78 -24.85 3.18
N GLY A 103 -12.03 -25.20 2.14
CA GLY A 103 -11.82 -26.59 1.73
C GLY A 103 -10.37 -26.83 1.34
N ASN A 104 -9.62 -27.48 2.23
CA ASN A 104 -8.32 -28.11 1.97
C ASN A 104 -7.05 -27.27 2.21
N TYR A 105 -6.82 -26.91 3.47
CA TYR A 105 -5.47 -26.70 4.03
C TYR A 105 -4.73 -28.04 4.19
N ASP A 106 -4.58 -28.83 3.12
CA ASP A 106 -3.50 -29.83 3.05
C ASP A 106 -2.23 -29.11 2.59
N SER A 107 -1.74 -28.24 3.46
CA SER A 107 -0.30 -28.05 3.57
C SER A 107 0.23 -29.38 4.05
N THR A 108 0.78 -30.25 3.21
CA THR A 108 1.69 -31.30 3.71
C THR A 108 2.90 -30.58 4.27
N PRO A 109 3.07 -30.46 5.61
CA PRO A 109 4.38 -30.15 6.13
C PRO A 109 5.16 -31.44 5.93
N ASN A 110 6.42 -31.36 5.52
CA ASN A 110 7.32 -32.48 5.78
C ASN A 110 7.15 -32.83 7.26
N SER A 111 6.71 -34.06 7.52
CA SER A 111 6.60 -34.66 8.84
C SER A 111 8.02 -34.88 9.37
N VAL A 112 8.71 -33.79 9.65
CA VAL A 112 9.70 -33.77 10.71
C VAL A 112 8.88 -33.96 11.97
N LYS A 113 8.79 -35.22 12.37
CA LYS A 113 8.22 -35.73 13.61
C LYS A 113 9.04 -35.17 14.78
N SER A 114 9.01 -33.85 14.96
CA SER A 114 9.37 -33.20 16.20
C SER A 114 8.22 -33.53 17.14
N LYS A 115 8.44 -34.55 17.94
CA LYS A 115 7.61 -34.90 19.08
C LYS A 115 7.63 -33.68 20.00
N GLU A 116 6.69 -32.76 19.81
CA GLU A 116 6.34 -31.74 20.81
C GLU A 116 5.84 -32.50 22.05
N ARG A 117 6.79 -32.93 22.88
CA ARG A 117 6.49 -33.31 24.25
C ARG A 117 6.05 -32.02 24.92
N SER A 118 4.77 -31.93 25.26
CA SER A 118 4.30 -30.87 26.14
C SER A 118 5.09 -30.95 27.44
N LEU A 119 5.42 -29.79 28.01
CA LEU A 119 6.16 -29.69 29.28
C LEU A 119 5.48 -30.50 30.40
N ASP A 120 4.16 -30.69 30.30
CA ASP A 120 3.37 -31.53 31.19
C ASP A 120 3.79 -33.01 31.15
N GLU A 121 4.17 -33.56 29.99
CA GLU A 121 4.69 -34.93 29.88
C GLU A 121 6.09 -35.08 30.52
N GLU A 122 6.95 -34.05 30.45
CA GLU A 122 8.24 -34.07 31.14
C GLU A 122 8.08 -33.90 32.66
N PHE A 123 7.20 -33.00 33.10
CA PHE A 123 6.92 -32.79 34.52
C PHE A 123 6.30 -34.06 35.16
N ALA A 124 5.36 -34.71 34.48
CA ALA A 124 4.76 -35.95 34.97
C ALA A 124 5.78 -37.10 35.11
N LYS A 125 6.78 -37.15 34.23
CA LYS A 125 7.84 -38.16 34.28
C LYS A 125 8.81 -37.96 35.43
N ILE A 126 9.10 -36.72 35.81
CA ILE A 126 9.98 -36.40 36.94
C ILE A 126 9.29 -36.68 38.27
N MET A 127 7.98 -36.42 38.36
CA MET A 127 7.21 -36.59 39.60
C MET A 127 6.93 -38.06 39.96
N ASN A 128 7.07 -38.98 39.00
CA ASN A 128 6.78 -40.40 39.16
C ASN A 128 8.05 -41.27 39.23
N LYS A 129 9.20 -40.68 39.58
CA LYS A 129 10.48 -41.35 39.84
C LYS A 129 10.92 -41.07 41.27
#